data_AF-A0A523J292-F1
#
_entry.id   AF-A0A523J292-F1
#
_cell.length_a   1.000
_cell.length_b   1.000
_cell.length_c   1.000
_cell.angle_alpha   90.00
_cell.angle_beta   90.00
_cell.angle_gamma   90.00
#
_symmetry.space_group_name_H-M   'P 1'
#
loop_
_entity.id
_entity.type
_entity.pdbx_description
1 polymer ?
#
loop_
_entity_poly.entity_id
_entity_poly.type
_entity_poly.pdbx_seq_one_letter_code
_entity_poly.pdbx_strand_id
1 'polypeptide(L)'
;MALKFKIKENYFQDALRLMRISKNVRESDGVKNAVAVMATDKAKYALEDAGLMTPQIKEASGSDLVIAVEANTNELADQTIEQIEGLVSSDASGGRASSDIIGQEIRVVNIGLDIFKEALEAQDVKVVQVDWEVPAKGDEKVINVLKKMY
;
A
#
# COMPACT_ATOMS: atom_id res chain seq x y z
N MET A 1 28.65 -4.82 5.23
CA MET A 1 27.25 -4.50 5.53
C MET A 1 27.16 -3.02 5.83
N ALA A 2 26.22 -2.34 5.19
CA ALA A 2 26.03 -0.90 5.26
C ALA A 2 24.55 -0.60 5.49
N LEU A 3 24.25 0.18 6.52
CA LEU A 3 22.92 0.74 6.77
C LEU A 3 22.98 2.23 6.41
N LYS A 4 22.14 2.65 5.48
CA LYS A 4 21.99 4.06 5.11
C LYS A 4 20.53 4.46 5.13
N PHE A 5 20.30 5.73 5.44
CA PHE A 5 18.97 6.31 5.46
C PHE A 5 18.97 7.71 4.85
N LYS A 6 17.81 8.13 4.36
CA LYS A 6 17.54 9.47 3.85
C LYS A 6 16.14 9.89 4.29
N ILE A 7 16.02 11.11 4.78
CA ILE A 7 14.75 11.70 5.25
C ILE A 7 14.47 12.91 4.38
N LYS A 8 13.23 13.03 3.87
CA LYS A 8 12.74 14.21 3.16
C LYS A 8 11.59 14.82 3.96
N GLU A 9 11.87 16.00 4.50
CA GLU A 9 10.90 16.76 5.29
C GLU A 9 9.72 17.24 4.45
N ASN A 10 8.53 17.16 5.02
CA ASN A 10 7.28 17.62 4.42
C ASN A 10 7.04 17.10 2.99
N TYR A 11 7.48 15.86 2.75
CA TYR A 11 7.42 15.20 1.44
C TYR A 11 6.43 14.04 1.49
N PHE A 12 5.14 14.40 1.55
CA PHE A 12 4.06 13.42 1.65
C PHE A 12 3.93 12.56 0.39
N GLN A 13 3.76 11.25 0.58
CA GLN A 13 3.59 10.27 -0.48
C GLN A 13 2.51 9.24 -0.11
N ASP A 14 1.89 8.63 -1.14
CA ASP A 14 0.91 7.56 -0.97
C ASP A 14 1.55 6.28 -0.41
N ALA A 15 0.98 5.74 0.67
CA ALA A 15 1.51 4.56 1.36
C ALA A 15 1.55 3.28 0.49
N LEU A 16 0.56 3.06 -0.38
CA LEU A 16 0.54 1.91 -1.29
C LEU A 16 1.65 2.01 -2.34
N ARG A 17 1.92 3.24 -2.82
CA ARG A 17 3.02 3.50 -3.74
C ARG A 17 4.37 3.18 -3.10
N LEU A 18 4.58 3.64 -1.87
CA LEU A 18 5.79 3.36 -1.11
C LEU A 18 5.99 1.86 -0.86
N MET A 19 4.92 1.11 -0.58
CA MET A 19 5.00 -0.36 -0.43
C MET A 19 5.43 -1.06 -1.73
N ARG A 20 4.90 -0.64 -2.89
CA ARG A 20 5.30 -1.21 -4.19
C ARG A 20 6.76 -0.94 -4.51
N ILE A 21 7.21 0.29 -4.31
CA ILE A 21 8.60 0.69 -4.52
C ILE A 21 9.52 -0.11 -3.60
N SER A 22 9.18 -0.20 -2.31
CA SER A 22 9.95 -0.97 -1.33
C SER A 22 10.07 -2.45 -1.72
N LYS A 23 8.98 -3.05 -2.22
CA LYS A 23 8.99 -4.45 -2.68
C LYS A 23 9.91 -4.66 -3.88
N ASN A 24 9.76 -3.85 -4.93
CA ASN A 24 10.55 -3.98 -6.16
C ASN A 24 12.05 -3.84 -5.90
N VAL A 25 12.43 -2.92 -4.99
CA VAL A 25 13.83 -2.63 -4.70
C VAL A 25 14.46 -3.68 -3.78
N ARG A 26 13.65 -4.32 -2.93
CA ARG A 26 14.10 -5.43 -2.07
C ARG A 26 14.39 -6.72 -2.85
N GLU A 27 13.87 -6.84 -4.07
CA GLU A 27 14.14 -7.98 -4.97
C GLU A 27 15.52 -7.88 -5.67
N SER A 28 16.26 -6.78 -5.47
CA SER A 28 17.60 -6.58 -6.03
C SER A 28 18.68 -7.41 -5.31
N ASP A 29 19.57 -8.03 -6.08
CA ASP A 29 20.69 -8.82 -5.56
C ASP A 29 21.61 -7.99 -4.64
N GLY A 30 21.77 -8.44 -3.40
CA GLY A 30 22.65 -7.82 -2.40
C GLY A 30 22.00 -6.75 -1.52
N VAL A 31 20.71 -6.47 -1.70
CA VAL A 31 19.88 -5.65 -0.81
C VAL A 31 19.17 -6.57 0.17
N LYS A 32 19.45 -6.42 1.48
CA LYS A 32 18.85 -7.27 2.51
C LYS A 32 17.52 -6.70 2.99
N ASN A 33 17.49 -5.38 3.20
CA ASN A 33 16.28 -4.64 3.53
C ASN A 33 16.28 -3.30 2.80
N ALA A 34 15.16 -2.95 2.17
CA ALA A 34 14.94 -1.62 1.60
C ALA A 34 13.48 -1.24 1.86
N VAL A 35 13.29 -0.10 2.52
CA VAL A 35 11.97 0.36 2.96
C VAL A 35 11.87 1.86 2.74
N ALA A 36 10.82 2.27 2.06
CA ALA A 36 10.36 3.65 1.99
C ALA A 36 9.01 3.74 2.70
N VAL A 37 8.89 4.62 3.69
CA VAL A 37 7.66 4.79 4.49
C VAL A 37 7.51 6.24 4.93
N MET A 38 6.26 6.65 5.17
CA MET A 38 5.99 7.87 5.91
C MET A 38 6.39 7.66 7.37
N ALA A 39 7.00 8.64 8.03
CA ALA A 39 7.42 8.60 9.44
C ALA A 39 6.26 8.66 10.45
N THR A 40 5.18 7.93 10.17
CA THR A 40 4.10 7.64 11.11
C THR A 40 4.60 6.76 12.25
N ASP A 41 3.95 6.85 13.41
CA ASP A 41 4.35 6.05 14.58
C ASP A 41 4.36 4.54 14.27
N LYS A 42 3.35 4.05 13.55
CA LYS A 42 3.26 2.64 13.13
C LYS A 42 4.45 2.23 12.24
N ALA A 43 4.86 3.10 11.32
CA ALA A 43 6.00 2.82 10.45
C ALA A 43 7.33 2.87 11.22
N LYS A 44 7.47 3.82 12.16
CA LYS A 44 8.62 3.88 13.07
C LYS A 44 8.77 2.59 13.88
N TYR A 45 7.68 2.07 14.44
CA TYR A 45 7.72 0.77 15.12
C TYR A 45 8.16 -0.38 14.20
N ALA A 46 7.69 -0.40 12.94
CA ALA A 46 8.11 -1.40 11.97
C ALA A 46 9.61 -1.27 11.59
N LEU A 47 10.15 -0.05 11.52
CA LEU A 47 11.57 0.20 11.29
C LEU A 47 12.44 -0.23 12.48
N GLU A 48 11.92 -0.10 13.71
CA GLU A 48 12.59 -0.57 14.93
C GLU A 48 12.72 -2.09 14.94
N ASP A 49 11.63 -2.81 14.67
CA ASP A 49 11.62 -4.28 14.59
C ASP A 49 12.54 -4.81 13.47
N ALA A 50 12.63 -4.09 12.36
CA ALA A 50 13.53 -4.41 11.25
C ALA A 50 15.01 -4.05 11.51
N GLY A 51 15.34 -3.40 12.64
CA GLY A 51 16.71 -2.96 12.96
C GLY A 51 17.20 -1.79 12.09
N LEU A 52 16.28 -1.04 11.48
CA LEU A 52 16.56 0.10 10.57
C LEU A 52 16.36 1.46 11.26
N MET A 53 16.09 1.47 12.56
CA MET A 53 15.84 2.69 13.33
C MET A 53 17.13 3.45 13.61
N THR A 54 17.11 4.76 13.35
CA THR A 54 18.17 5.70 13.74
C THR A 54 17.59 6.86 14.55
N PRO A 55 18.41 7.56 15.37
CA PRO A 55 17.93 8.72 16.13
C PRO A 55 17.24 9.78 15.26
N GLN A 56 17.73 9.98 14.03
CA GLN A 56 17.17 10.91 13.06
C GLN A 56 15.78 10.49 12.57
N ILE A 57 15.54 9.19 12.36
CA ILE A 57 14.22 8.66 11.96
C ILE A 57 13.20 8.81 13.09
N LYS A 58 13.66 8.72 14.35
CA LYS A 58 12.79 8.87 15.52
C LYS A 58 12.19 10.27 15.63
N GLU A 59 12.97 11.30 15.29
CA GLU A 59 12.57 12.71 15.33
C GLU A 59 11.73 13.15 14.12
N ALA A 60 11.73 12.39 13.01
CA ALA A 60 10.97 12.71 11.81
C ALA A 60 9.45 12.81 12.08
N SER A 61 8.76 13.74 11.44
CA SER A 61 7.32 13.93 11.55
C SER A 61 6.54 12.95 10.65
N GLY A 62 5.27 12.70 10.94
CA GLY A 62 4.40 11.83 10.12
C GLY A 62 4.25 12.26 8.66
N SER A 63 4.55 13.52 8.34
CA SER A 63 4.60 14.10 6.99
C SER A 63 5.89 13.82 6.22
N ASP A 64 6.89 13.23 6.86
CA ASP A 64 8.22 13.07 6.29
C ASP A 64 8.39 11.70 5.67
N LEU A 65 9.05 11.65 4.52
CA LEU A 65 9.41 10.42 3.85
C LEU A 65 10.73 9.92 4.41
N VAL A 66 10.74 8.69 4.91
CA VAL A 66 11.94 7.98 5.35
C VAL A 66 12.24 6.86 4.37
N ILE A 67 13.47 6.86 3.86
CA ILE A 67 14.04 5.78 3.05
C ILE A 67 15.18 5.16 3.86
N ALA A 68 15.10 3.87 4.15
CA ALA A 68 16.12 3.12 4.86
C ALA A 68 16.53 1.88 4.04
N VAL A 69 17.84 1.70 3.86
CA VAL A 69 18.42 0.61 3.08
C VAL A 69 19.57 -0.05 3.84
N GLU A 70 19.49 -1.37 3.97
CA GLU A 70 20.55 -2.26 4.43
C GLU A 70 21.04 -3.11 3.26
N ALA A 71 22.32 -2.95 2.89
CA ALA A 71 22.93 -3.65 1.76
C ALA A 71 24.33 -4.19 2.11
N ASN A 72 24.87 -5.03 1.22
CA ASN A 72 26.19 -5.64 1.41
C ASN A 72 27.32 -4.59 1.40
N THR A 73 27.25 -3.61 0.49
CA THR A 73 28.24 -2.53 0.29
C THR A 73 27.61 -1.15 0.46
N ASN A 74 28.45 -0.15 0.80
CA ASN A 74 28.02 1.24 0.89
C ASN A 74 27.53 1.80 -0.45
N GLU A 75 28.20 1.43 -1.54
CA GLU A 75 27.86 1.86 -2.90
C GLU A 75 26.48 1.34 -3.32
N LEU A 76 26.18 0.07 -3.02
CA LEU A 76 24.87 -0.50 -3.32
C LEU A 76 23.77 0.18 -2.49
N ALA A 77 24.03 0.50 -1.23
CA ALA A 77 23.08 1.24 -0.39
C ALA A 77 22.79 2.64 -0.96
N ASP A 78 23.80 3.37 -1.42
CA ASP A 78 23.62 4.69 -2.04
C ASP A 78 22.83 4.60 -3.35
N GLN A 79 23.21 3.68 -4.24
CA GLN A 79 22.51 3.45 -5.51
C GLN A 79 21.04 3.10 -5.28
N THR A 80 20.76 2.29 -4.27
CA THR A 80 19.39 1.88 -3.91
C THR A 80 18.58 3.08 -3.39
N ILE A 81 19.18 3.94 -2.56
CA ILE A 81 18.52 5.16 -2.08
C ILE A 81 18.21 6.11 -3.25
N GLU A 82 19.16 6.31 -4.17
CA GLU A 82 18.94 7.14 -5.37
C GLU A 82 17.86 6.55 -6.27
N GLN A 83 17.82 5.22 -6.43
CA GLN A 83 16.79 4.54 -7.20
C GLN A 83 15.40 4.74 -6.58
N ILE A 84 15.26 4.56 -5.26
CA ILE A 84 14.00 4.79 -4.55
C ILE A 84 13.58 6.25 -4.68
N GLU A 85 14.49 7.20 -4.48
CA GLU A 85 14.18 8.62 -4.61
C GLU A 85 13.78 9.00 -6.04
N GLY A 86 14.45 8.43 -7.03
CA GLY A 86 14.12 8.57 -8.45
C GLY A 86 12.70 8.08 -8.72
N LEU A 87 12.36 6.86 -8.30
CA LEU A 87 11.03 6.27 -8.46
C LEU A 87 9.94 7.09 -7.76
N VAL A 88 10.22 7.57 -6.55
CA VAL A 88 9.28 8.41 -5.80
C VAL A 88 9.06 9.75 -6.50
N SER A 89 10.11 10.35 -7.06
CA SER A 89 10.06 11.66 -7.72
C SER A 89 9.54 11.60 -9.17
N SER A 90 9.77 10.51 -9.89
CA SER A 90 9.50 10.41 -11.34
C SER A 90 8.02 10.30 -11.69
N ASP A 91 7.16 9.73 -10.84
CA ASP A 91 5.72 9.70 -11.13
C ASP A 91 4.96 10.93 -10.61
N ALA A 92 5.64 11.93 -10.03
CA ALA A 92 5.00 13.23 -9.79
C ALA A 92 4.69 13.97 -11.11
N SER A 93 5.35 13.58 -12.22
CA SER A 93 5.16 14.16 -13.56
C SER A 93 4.87 13.12 -14.65
N GLY A 94 4.63 11.86 -14.27
CA GLY A 94 4.42 10.76 -15.21
C GLY A 94 3.25 9.88 -14.78
N GLY A 95 2.05 10.20 -15.26
CA GLY A 95 0.94 9.24 -15.30
C GLY A 95 1.31 8.04 -16.17
N ARG A 96 1.98 7.05 -15.57
CA ARG A 96 2.11 5.67 -16.03
C ARG A 96 1.97 4.80 -14.77
N ALA A 97 0.82 4.24 -14.41
CA ALA A 97 -0.37 3.96 -15.18
C ALA A 97 -1.58 3.94 -14.24
N SER A 98 -2.41 4.98 -14.30
CA SER A 98 -3.87 4.78 -14.30
C SER A 98 -4.36 4.45 -15.72
N SER A 99 -3.52 4.65 -16.73
CA SER A 99 -3.74 4.27 -18.13
C SER A 99 -3.88 2.76 -18.34
N ASP A 100 -3.38 1.94 -17.41
CA ASP A 100 -3.55 0.48 -17.47
C ASP A 100 -4.92 0.04 -16.93
N ILE A 101 -5.67 0.91 -16.23
CA ILE A 101 -6.99 0.55 -15.67
C ILE A 101 -8.10 1.16 -16.53
N ILE A 102 -7.89 2.37 -17.05
CA ILE A 102 -8.84 3.07 -17.91
C ILE A 102 -8.81 2.42 -19.31
N GLY A 103 -9.91 1.79 -19.70
CA GLY A 103 -10.05 1.11 -21.00
C GLY A 103 -9.90 -0.41 -20.96
N GLN A 104 -9.63 -1.00 -19.79
CA GLN A 104 -9.76 -2.45 -19.61
C GLN A 104 -11.23 -2.85 -19.41
N GLU A 105 -11.54 -4.09 -19.78
CA GLU A 105 -12.84 -4.70 -19.51
C GLU A 105 -13.08 -4.79 -17.99
N ILE A 106 -14.13 -4.12 -17.51
CA ILE A 106 -14.49 -4.08 -16.10
C ILE A 106 -14.98 -5.48 -15.67
N ARG A 107 -14.38 -6.01 -14.60
CA ARG A 107 -14.80 -7.24 -13.93
C ARG A 107 -15.19 -6.91 -12.50
N VAL A 108 -16.41 -7.25 -12.10
CA VAL A 108 -16.97 -6.89 -10.80
C VAL A 108 -17.15 -8.14 -9.93
N VAL A 109 -16.86 -8.01 -8.65
CA VAL A 109 -17.28 -8.97 -7.62
C VAL A 109 -18.38 -8.29 -6.81
N ASN A 110 -19.63 -8.72 -6.98
CA ASN A 110 -20.75 -8.20 -6.21
C ASN A 110 -20.93 -8.99 -4.91
N ILE A 111 -21.25 -8.29 -3.84
CA ILE A 111 -21.46 -8.86 -2.50
C ILE A 111 -22.72 -8.23 -1.91
N GLY A 112 -23.68 -9.06 -1.49
CA GLY A 112 -24.93 -8.61 -0.91
C GLY A 112 -26.07 -8.64 -1.94
N LEU A 113 -26.71 -7.48 -2.19
CA LEU A 113 -27.97 -7.45 -2.95
C LEU A 113 -27.79 -7.84 -4.42
N ASP A 114 -28.64 -8.75 -4.88
CA ASP A 114 -28.64 -9.25 -6.27
C ASP A 114 -29.02 -8.16 -7.29
N ILE A 115 -29.78 -7.14 -6.88
CA ILE A 115 -30.19 -6.04 -7.75
C ILE A 115 -29.00 -5.32 -8.41
N PHE A 116 -27.84 -5.29 -7.74
CA PHE A 116 -26.63 -4.67 -8.29
C PHE A 116 -25.95 -5.55 -9.33
N LYS A 117 -25.96 -6.88 -9.13
CA LYS A 117 -25.50 -7.84 -10.13
C LYS A 117 -26.35 -7.71 -11.39
N GLU A 118 -27.67 -7.75 -11.26
CA GLU A 118 -28.61 -7.65 -12.38
C GLU A 118 -28.42 -6.34 -13.17
N ALA A 119 -28.28 -5.21 -12.47
CA ALA A 119 -28.07 -3.90 -13.10
C ALA A 119 -26.74 -3.81 -13.88
N LEU A 120 -25.71 -4.52 -13.42
CA LEU A 120 -24.40 -4.57 -14.09
C LEU A 120 -24.39 -5.55 -15.26
N GLU A 121 -25.03 -6.71 -15.12
CA GLU A 121 -25.21 -7.67 -16.22
C GLU A 121 -26.03 -7.07 -17.37
N ALA A 122 -27.05 -6.25 -17.06
CA ALA A 122 -27.81 -5.50 -18.05
C ALA A 122 -26.96 -4.49 -18.85
N GLN A 123 -25.79 -4.10 -18.34
CA GLN A 123 -24.82 -3.23 -18.99
C GLN A 123 -23.66 -4.01 -19.64
N ASP A 124 -23.81 -5.33 -19.80
CA ASP A 124 -22.80 -6.23 -20.38
C ASP A 124 -21.47 -6.26 -19.59
N VAL A 125 -21.54 -5.99 -18.28
CA VAL A 125 -20.38 -6.07 -17.39
C VAL A 125 -20.24 -7.48 -16.83
N LYS A 126 -19.02 -8.04 -16.84
CA LYS A 126 -18.74 -9.35 -16.23
C LYS A 126 -18.81 -9.24 -14.70
N VAL A 127 -19.78 -9.90 -14.08
CA VAL A 127 -19.96 -9.91 -12.62
C VAL A 127 -19.88 -11.33 -12.04
N VAL A 128 -19.19 -11.47 -10.91
CA VAL A 128 -19.25 -12.66 -10.05
C VAL A 128 -20.02 -12.28 -8.78
N GLN A 129 -21.13 -12.97 -8.51
CA GLN A 129 -21.89 -12.82 -7.26
C GLN A 129 -21.25 -13.68 -6.17
N VAL A 130 -20.93 -13.08 -5.04
CA VAL A 130 -20.53 -13.79 -3.83
C VAL A 130 -21.72 -13.83 -2.89
N ASP A 131 -22.22 -15.04 -2.65
CA ASP A 131 -23.27 -15.31 -1.68
C ASP A 131 -22.71 -15.14 -0.26
N TRP A 132 -22.71 -13.89 0.19
CA TRP A 132 -22.24 -13.51 1.53
C TRP A 132 -23.42 -13.45 2.49
N GLU A 133 -23.34 -14.26 3.55
CA GLU A 133 -24.29 -14.24 4.65
C GLU A 133 -23.62 -13.76 5.95
N VAL A 134 -24.37 -13.04 6.78
CA VAL A 134 -23.90 -12.65 8.11
C VAL A 134 -23.63 -13.91 8.94
N PRO A 135 -22.42 -14.10 9.51
CA PRO A 135 -22.03 -15.33 10.19
C PRO A 135 -22.87 -15.69 11.42
N ALA A 136 -23.73 -14.78 11.89
CA ALA A 136 -24.61 -14.96 13.03
C ALA A 136 -25.78 -15.95 12.80
N LYS A 137 -25.89 -16.58 11.62
CA LYS A 137 -26.75 -17.76 11.33
C LYS A 137 -28.06 -17.83 12.14
N GLY A 138 -28.86 -16.77 12.13
CA GLY A 138 -30.18 -16.86 12.75
C GLY A 138 -30.29 -16.52 14.24
N ASP A 139 -29.45 -15.64 14.82
CA ASP A 139 -29.85 -15.00 16.09
C ASP A 139 -31.13 -14.19 15.85
N GLU A 140 -32.27 -14.79 16.20
CA GLU A 140 -33.61 -14.24 15.99
C GLU A 140 -33.78 -12.87 16.61
N LYS A 141 -33.07 -12.57 17.70
CA LYS A 141 -33.13 -11.25 18.34
C LYS A 141 -32.49 -10.21 17.43
N VAL A 142 -31.33 -10.51 16.87
CA VAL A 142 -30.62 -9.60 15.96
C VAL A 142 -31.41 -9.41 14.66
N ILE A 143 -31.99 -10.49 14.11
CA ILE A 143 -32.84 -10.40 12.92
C ILE A 143 -34.10 -9.57 13.19
N ASN A 144 -34.75 -9.75 14.34
CA ASN A 144 -35.96 -9.00 14.69
C ASN A 144 -35.69 -7.52 14.98
N VAL A 145 -34.50 -7.17 15.49
CA VAL A 145 -34.07 -5.77 15.63
C VAL A 145 -33.84 -5.16 14.25
N LEU A 146 -33.12 -5.84 13.36
CA LEU A 146 -32.85 -5.35 12.00
C LEU A 146 -34.15 -5.14 11.20
N LYS A 147 -35.10 -6.08 11.28
CA LYS A 147 -36.42 -5.97 10.62
C LYS A 147 -37.29 -4.81 11.12
N LYS A 148 -37.00 -4.22 12.28
CA LYS A 148 -37.73 -3.06 12.81
C LYS A 148 -37.13 -1.72 12.36
N MET A 149 -35.92 -1.73 11.81
CA MET A 149 -35.19 -0.53 11.40
C MET A 149 -35.34 -0.21 9.90
N TYR A 150 -35.85 -1.16 9.11
CA TYR A 150 -36.27 -1.02 7.72
C TYR A 150 -37.78 -1.22 7.62
#